data_AF-C4FQ88-F1
#
_entry.id   AF-C4FQ88-F1
#
_cell.length_a   1.000
_cell.length_b   1.000
_cell.length_c   1.000
_cell.angle_alpha   90.00
_cell.angle_beta   90.00
_cell.angle_gamma   90.00
#
_symmetry.space_group_name_H-M   'P 1'
#
loop_
_entity.id
_entity.type
_entity.pdbx_description
1 polymer ?
#
loop_
_entity_poly.entity_id
_entity_poly.type
_entity_poly.pdbx_seq_one_letter_code
_entity_poly.pdbx_strand_id
1 'polypeptide(L)'
;MKKKIITAVLGICLTTTAFGGILTTQAGGLSSILGGAAKIGGIGIVINKFGPQIDSFLNKLLKQNNLSTEYTTKVVPIISIGTKGYIGAAQVTGPASSIEQVKAVAQVEGSFNGMVRVKGLVPVDSTNPVGASRVQGVGVSAIIDLKI
;
A
#
# COMPACT_ATOMS: atom_id res chain seq x y z
N MET A 1 -45.31 4.00 40.77
CA MET A 1 -44.45 5.20 40.92
C MET A 1 -43.11 4.95 40.23
N LYS A 2 -42.75 5.81 39.28
CA LYS A 2 -41.39 6.16 38.75
C LYS A 2 -40.22 5.17 38.93
N LYS A 3 -39.58 4.72 37.82
CA LYS A 3 -38.20 5.11 37.36
C LYS A 3 -37.54 4.07 36.42
N LYS A 4 -37.20 4.53 35.20
CA LYS A 4 -35.97 4.36 34.36
C LYS A 4 -35.46 2.92 34.08
N ILE A 5 -35.26 2.49 32.83
CA ILE A 5 -34.02 2.61 31.99
C ILE A 5 -34.41 2.03 30.60
N ILE A 6 -34.47 2.78 29.49
CA ILE A 6 -33.42 3.22 28.53
C ILE A 6 -32.94 2.11 27.56
N THR A 7 -33.41 2.25 26.31
CA THR A 7 -32.69 2.12 25.01
C THR A 7 -32.35 0.74 24.44
N ALA A 8 -32.97 0.40 23.29
CA ALA A 8 -32.28 -0.21 22.15
C ALA A 8 -33.12 -0.08 20.86
N VAL A 9 -32.41 0.17 19.75
CA VAL A 9 -32.84 0.01 18.34
C VAL A 9 -33.70 1.14 17.76
N LEU A 10 -33.04 2.22 17.34
CA LEU A 10 -33.55 3.11 16.30
C LEU A 10 -32.68 2.95 15.05
N GLY A 11 -33.34 2.85 13.90
CA GLY A 11 -32.82 2.29 12.66
C GLY A 11 -31.70 3.05 11.97
N ILE A 12 -30.94 2.29 11.19
CA ILE A 12 -30.03 2.78 10.16
C ILE A 12 -30.48 2.17 8.84
N CYS A 13 -31.50 2.81 8.27
CA CYS A 13 -31.71 2.85 6.84
C CYS A 13 -31.87 4.33 6.53
N LEU A 14 -31.01 4.89 5.66
CA LEU A 14 -31.33 5.98 4.74
C LEU A 14 -30.05 6.50 4.05
N THR A 15 -30.09 6.38 2.72
CA THR A 15 -29.70 7.38 1.72
C THR A 15 -28.22 7.70 1.48
N THR A 16 -27.74 7.14 0.38
CA THR A 16 -26.83 7.81 -0.56
C THR A 16 -27.45 9.11 -1.08
N THR A 17 -26.90 10.26 -0.72
CA THR A 17 -26.98 11.49 -1.50
C THR A 17 -25.82 12.43 -1.15
N ALA A 18 -25.27 13.02 -2.21
CA ALA A 18 -24.49 14.26 -2.26
C ALA A 18 -23.04 14.26 -1.71
N PHE A 19 -22.15 14.61 -2.64
CA PHE A 19 -20.81 15.14 -2.42
C PHE A 19 -20.73 16.11 -1.23
N GLY A 20 -19.71 15.92 -0.38
CA GLY A 20 -19.22 16.97 0.53
C GLY A 20 -19.23 16.58 2.00
N GLY A 21 -18.10 16.05 2.48
CA GLY A 21 -17.78 16.01 3.90
C GLY A 21 -18.15 14.70 4.62
N ILE A 22 -17.26 14.33 5.54
CA ILE A 22 -17.37 13.21 6.48
C ILE A 22 -16.88 11.86 5.92
N LEU A 23 -15.57 11.80 5.72
CA LEU A 23 -14.77 10.60 5.99
C LEU A 23 -14.88 10.27 7.48
N THR A 24 -15.91 9.56 7.92
CA THR A 24 -15.92 8.95 9.26
C THR A 24 -16.26 7.48 9.19
N THR A 25 -15.33 6.68 8.68
CA THR A 25 -14.98 5.40 9.30
C THR A 25 -13.48 5.17 9.06
N GLN A 26 -12.74 4.77 10.11
CA GLN A 26 -11.29 4.47 10.14
C GLN A 26 -10.28 5.62 10.40
N ALA A 27 -10.65 6.75 11.01
CA ALA A 27 -9.65 7.73 11.49
C ALA A 27 -8.95 7.30 12.79
N GLY A 28 -9.63 6.56 13.68
CA GLY A 28 -9.08 6.16 14.98
C GLY A 28 -8.04 5.03 14.92
N GLY A 29 -8.15 4.13 13.93
CA GLY A 29 -7.20 3.04 13.72
C GLY A 29 -5.96 3.44 12.93
N LEU A 30 -6.09 4.42 12.02
CA LEU A 30 -5.01 4.89 11.18
C LEU A 30 -4.08 5.87 11.92
N SER A 31 -4.63 6.80 12.72
CA SER A 31 -3.81 7.74 13.51
C SER A 31 -3.04 7.05 14.65
N SER A 32 -3.68 6.12 15.37
CA SER A 32 -3.06 5.39 16.49
C SER A 32 -1.98 4.40 16.05
N ILE A 33 -2.10 3.84 14.83
CA ILE A 33 -1.08 2.95 14.24
C ILE A 33 -0.03 3.74 13.47
N LEU A 34 -0.35 4.86 12.82
CA LEU A 34 0.70 5.74 12.26
C LEU A 34 1.58 6.29 13.38
N GLY A 35 1.01 6.64 14.55
CA GLY A 35 1.80 7.01 15.72
C GLY A 35 2.52 5.85 16.43
N GLY A 36 1.99 4.62 16.36
CA GLY A 36 2.53 3.44 17.05
C GLY A 36 3.49 2.57 16.22
N ALA A 37 3.21 2.38 14.93
CA ALA A 37 4.05 1.62 13.99
C ALA A 37 5.25 2.43 13.49
N ALA A 38 5.12 3.77 13.37
CA ALA A 38 6.27 4.64 13.12
C ALA A 38 7.29 4.60 14.26
N LYS A 39 6.86 4.32 15.50
CA LYS A 39 7.73 4.30 16.68
C LYS A 39 8.40 2.97 16.98
N ILE A 40 7.93 1.83 16.45
CA ILE A 40 8.39 0.51 16.94
C ILE A 40 8.85 -0.44 15.81
N GLY A 41 8.55 -0.21 14.53
CA GLY A 41 9.18 -1.05 13.49
C GLY A 41 8.57 -0.97 12.10
N GLY A 42 9.29 -0.32 11.19
CA GLY A 42 9.39 -0.69 9.78
C GLY A 42 8.19 -0.38 8.87
N ILE A 43 8.49 0.28 7.76
CA ILE A 43 7.64 0.46 6.58
C ILE A 43 6.95 -0.85 6.13
N GLY A 44 7.62 -2.00 6.27
CA GLY A 44 7.06 -3.32 5.94
C GLY A 44 5.80 -3.71 6.75
N ILE A 45 5.66 -3.28 8.01
CA ILE A 45 4.47 -3.59 8.83
C ILE A 45 3.26 -2.80 8.34
N VAL A 46 3.46 -1.51 8.02
CA VAL A 46 2.42 -0.65 7.46
C VAL A 46 1.90 -1.25 6.15
N ILE A 47 2.81 -1.69 5.28
CA ILE A 47 2.43 -2.25 3.98
C ILE A 47 1.71 -3.57 4.13
N ASN A 48 2.19 -4.48 4.98
CA ASN A 48 1.52 -5.77 5.19
C ASN A 48 0.10 -5.59 5.74
N LYS A 49 -0.16 -4.54 6.52
CA LYS A 49 -1.47 -4.30 7.13
C LYS A 49 -2.42 -3.49 6.25
N PHE A 50 -1.90 -2.49 5.54
CA PHE A 50 -2.71 -1.53 4.77
C PHE A 50 -2.62 -1.73 3.25
N GLY A 51 -1.76 -2.63 2.77
CA GLY A 51 -1.54 -2.92 1.35
C GLY A 51 -2.84 -3.11 0.55
N PRO A 52 -3.81 -3.94 1.00
CA PRO A 52 -5.08 -4.12 0.29
C PRO A 52 -5.94 -2.85 0.18
N GLN A 53 -5.91 -2.00 1.21
CA GLN A 53 -6.65 -0.73 1.20
C GLN A 53 -5.99 0.29 0.27
N ILE A 54 -4.65 0.36 0.29
CA ILE A 54 -3.87 1.23 -0.60
C ILE A 54 -4.07 0.79 -2.06
N ASP A 55 -4.04 -0.52 -2.33
CA ASP A 55 -4.27 -1.10 -3.65
C ASP A 55 -5.67 -0.73 -4.19
N SER A 56 -6.69 -0.91 -3.35
CA SER A 56 -8.07 -0.55 -3.69
C SER A 56 -8.23 0.95 -3.98
N PHE A 57 -7.55 1.81 -3.21
CA PHE A 57 -7.54 3.25 -3.45
C PHE A 57 -6.84 3.60 -4.77
N LEU A 58 -5.65 3.04 -5.03
CA LEU A 58 -4.92 3.24 -6.28
C LEU A 58 -5.73 2.78 -7.50
N ASN A 59 -6.35 1.61 -7.44
CA ASN A 59 -7.18 1.12 -8.54
C ASN A 59 -8.36 2.03 -8.85
N LYS A 60 -8.99 2.63 -7.82
CA LYS A 60 -10.04 3.64 -8.02
C LYS A 60 -9.48 4.91 -8.65
N LEU A 61 -8.36 5.42 -8.14
CA LEU A 61 -7.69 6.62 -8.65
C LEU A 61 -7.28 6.45 -10.11
N LEU A 62 -6.66 5.33 -10.47
CA LEU A 62 -6.25 5.03 -11.84
C LEU A 62 -7.47 4.87 -12.76
N LYS A 63 -8.53 4.20 -12.30
CA LYS A 63 -9.78 4.09 -13.07
C LYS A 63 -10.42 5.44 -13.36
N GLN A 64 -10.41 6.37 -12.40
CA GLN A 64 -10.91 7.74 -12.61
C GLN A 64 -10.11 8.51 -13.66
N ASN A 65 -8.84 8.15 -13.86
CA ASN A 65 -7.97 8.74 -14.88
C ASN A 65 -7.91 7.93 -16.18
N ASN A 66 -8.77 6.92 -16.35
CA ASN A 66 -8.76 6.00 -17.50
C ASN A 66 -7.44 5.22 -17.66
N LEU A 67 -6.71 5.00 -16.56
CA LEU A 67 -5.44 4.27 -16.51
C LEU A 67 -5.59 2.93 -15.76
N SER A 68 -6.80 2.38 -15.71
CA SER A 68 -7.04 1.08 -15.07
C SER A 68 -6.40 -0.06 -15.85
N THR A 69 -6.05 -1.11 -15.13
CA THR A 69 -5.51 -2.36 -15.68
C THR A 69 -6.53 -3.49 -15.47
N GLU A 70 -6.55 -4.44 -16.40
CA GLU A 70 -7.30 -5.70 -16.24
C GLU A 70 -6.47 -6.76 -15.48
N TYR A 71 -5.17 -6.52 -15.32
CA TYR A 71 -4.27 -7.39 -14.58
C TYR A 71 -4.40 -7.21 -13.06
N THR A 72 -4.04 -8.25 -12.31
CA THR A 72 -4.04 -8.21 -10.86
C THR A 72 -3.00 -7.22 -10.34
N THR A 73 -3.35 -6.47 -9.29
CA THR A 73 -2.46 -5.54 -8.62
C THR A 73 -2.19 -5.97 -7.19
N LYS A 74 -1.03 -5.62 -6.66
CA LYS A 74 -0.65 -5.86 -5.26
C LYS A 74 0.32 -4.80 -4.78
N VAL A 75 0.15 -4.33 -3.55
CA VAL A 75 1.11 -3.43 -2.90
C VAL A 75 2.11 -4.24 -2.07
N VAL A 76 3.40 -4.01 -2.31
CA VAL A 76 4.51 -4.71 -1.67
C VAL A 76 5.60 -3.74 -1.20
N PRO A 77 6.43 -4.11 -0.21
CA PRO A 77 7.53 -3.28 0.25
C PRO A 77 8.63 -3.09 -0.80
N ILE A 78 9.22 -1.89 -0.80
CA ILE A 78 10.47 -1.61 -1.51
C ILE A 78 11.65 -1.85 -0.56
N ILE A 79 12.57 -2.71 -0.99
CA ILE A 79 13.81 -3.03 -0.29
C ILE A 79 14.99 -2.42 -1.06
N SER A 80 15.93 -1.79 -0.36
CA SER A 80 17.14 -1.26 -1.00
C SER A 80 18.18 -2.37 -1.20
N ILE A 81 18.76 -2.47 -2.39
CA ILE A 81 19.91 -3.34 -2.66
C ILE A 81 21.18 -2.60 -2.21
N GLY A 82 21.89 -3.13 -1.20
CA GLY A 82 23.12 -2.54 -0.66
C GLY A 82 22.94 -1.87 0.71
N THR A 83 21.73 -1.43 1.06
CA THR A 83 21.39 -0.89 2.39
C THR A 83 20.29 -1.76 2.99
N LYS A 84 20.50 -2.34 4.18
CA LYS A 84 19.54 -3.24 4.84
C LYS A 84 18.34 -2.48 5.43
N GLY A 85 17.47 -1.92 4.57
CA GLY A 85 16.30 -1.15 5.01
C GLY A 85 15.14 -1.19 4.01
N TYR A 86 13.93 -1.19 4.56
CA TYR A 86 12.71 -0.88 3.82
C TYR A 86 12.64 0.62 3.59
N ILE A 87 12.47 1.04 2.34
CA ILE A 87 12.56 2.46 1.96
C ILE A 87 11.24 3.03 1.43
N GLY A 88 10.23 2.19 1.21
CA GLY A 88 8.92 2.62 0.71
C GLY A 88 8.01 1.43 0.38
N ALA A 89 6.93 1.70 -0.36
CA ALA A 89 6.07 0.68 -0.95
C ALA A 89 5.90 0.90 -2.45
N ALA A 90 5.59 -0.18 -3.18
CA ALA A 90 5.28 -0.13 -4.59
C ALA A 90 4.05 -0.98 -4.88
N GLN A 91 3.21 -0.52 -5.80
CA GLN A 91 2.19 -1.35 -6.42
C GLN A 91 2.81 -2.06 -7.62
N VAL A 92 2.60 -3.36 -7.71
CA VAL A 92 2.97 -4.18 -8.86
C VAL A 92 1.72 -4.64 -9.61
N THR A 93 1.82 -4.82 -10.93
CA THR A 93 0.74 -5.36 -11.78
C THR A 93 1.25 -6.45 -12.71
N GLY A 94 0.41 -7.46 -12.96
CA GLY A 94 0.71 -8.58 -13.85
C GLY A 94 -0.30 -9.73 -13.71
N PRO A 95 -0.03 -10.88 -14.34
CA PRO A 95 -0.84 -12.09 -14.18
C PRO A 95 -0.92 -12.51 -12.72
N ALA A 96 -2.10 -13.01 -12.28
CA ALA A 96 -2.34 -13.39 -10.88
C ALA A 96 -1.28 -14.37 -10.34
N SER A 97 -0.93 -15.39 -11.13
CA SER A 97 0.07 -16.41 -10.77
C SER A 97 1.47 -15.83 -10.53
N SER A 98 1.83 -14.75 -11.21
CA SER A 98 3.11 -14.07 -11.02
C SER A 98 3.03 -13.05 -9.87
N ILE A 99 1.91 -12.35 -9.71
CA ILE A 99 1.72 -11.36 -8.63
C ILE A 99 1.77 -11.99 -7.24
N GLU A 100 1.24 -13.21 -7.09
CA GLU A 100 1.32 -13.95 -5.84
C GLU A 100 2.76 -14.26 -5.42
N GLN A 101 3.65 -14.50 -6.39
CA GLN A 101 5.06 -14.78 -6.15
C GLN A 101 5.82 -13.55 -5.68
N VAL A 102 5.37 -12.33 -6.02
CA VAL A 102 6.05 -11.10 -5.62
C VAL A 102 5.89 -10.87 -4.11
N LYS A 103 7.03 -10.78 -3.43
CA LYS A 103 7.10 -10.46 -1.99
C LYS A 103 7.63 -9.07 -1.71
N ALA A 104 8.47 -8.53 -2.60
CA ALA A 104 9.02 -7.18 -2.49
C ALA A 104 9.39 -6.63 -3.87
N VAL A 105 9.71 -5.34 -3.90
CA VAL A 105 10.37 -4.69 -5.04
C VAL A 105 11.78 -4.29 -4.61
N ALA A 106 12.78 -4.84 -5.29
CA ALA A 106 14.17 -4.44 -5.11
C ALA A 106 14.44 -3.11 -5.80
N GLN A 107 14.93 -2.12 -5.05
CA GLN A 107 15.45 -0.88 -5.59
C GLN A 107 16.97 -0.97 -5.72
N VAL A 108 17.46 -0.87 -6.96
CA VAL A 108 18.86 -0.68 -7.29
C VAL A 108 19.07 0.79 -7.61
N GLU A 109 20.02 1.42 -6.94
CA GLU A 109 20.33 2.83 -7.16
C GLU A 109 21.73 2.99 -7.74
N GLY A 110 21.85 3.89 -8.71
CA GLY A 110 23.12 4.27 -9.31
C GLY A 110 23.17 5.76 -9.62
N SER A 111 24.38 6.27 -9.86
CA SER A 111 24.61 7.63 -10.31
C SER A 111 25.28 7.59 -11.67
N PHE A 112 24.69 8.27 -12.65
CA PHE A 112 25.29 8.45 -13.96
C PHE A 112 26.04 9.79 -13.96
N ASN A 113 27.38 9.69 -14.01
CA ASN A 113 28.32 10.81 -14.02
C ASN A 113 28.11 11.85 -12.89
N GLY A 114 27.53 11.47 -11.74
CA GLY A 114 27.27 12.39 -10.63
C GLY A 114 26.13 13.38 -10.86
N MET A 115 25.53 13.40 -12.06
CA MET A 115 24.51 14.38 -12.45
C MET A 115 23.10 13.79 -12.43
N VAL A 116 22.95 12.49 -12.71
CA VAL A 116 21.65 11.83 -12.78
C VAL A 116 21.59 10.66 -11.82
N ARG A 117 20.65 10.72 -10.87
CA ARG A 117 20.33 9.61 -9.97
C ARG A 117 19.35 8.68 -10.66
N VAL A 118 19.75 7.42 -10.84
CA VAL A 118 18.94 6.39 -11.48
C VAL A 118 18.47 5.39 -10.43
N LYS A 119 17.18 5.07 -10.46
CA LYS A 119 16.56 4.06 -9.60
C LYS A 119 15.92 2.99 -10.48
N GLY A 120 16.45 1.78 -10.43
CA GLY A 120 15.82 0.59 -11.01
C GLY A 120 14.94 -0.08 -9.95
N LEU A 121 13.69 -0.34 -10.31
CA LEU A 121 12.74 -1.07 -9.45
C LEU A 121 12.43 -2.42 -10.10
N VAL A 122 12.68 -3.51 -9.36
CA VAL A 122 12.55 -4.87 -9.86
C VAL A 122 11.67 -5.69 -8.91
N PRO A 123 10.49 -6.19 -9.35
CA PRO A 123 9.69 -7.13 -8.57
C PRO A 123 10.45 -8.43 -8.31
N VAL A 124 10.50 -8.85 -7.05
CA VAL A 124 11.25 -10.03 -6.60
C VAL A 124 10.42 -10.94 -5.70
N ASP A 125 10.82 -12.21 -5.66
CA ASP A 125 10.16 -13.30 -4.92
C ASP A 125 10.55 -13.41 -3.43
N SER A 126 11.43 -12.51 -2.97
CA SER A 126 12.00 -12.53 -1.63
C SER A 126 12.09 -11.12 -1.04
N THR A 127 11.86 -11.01 0.27
CA THR A 127 12.11 -9.78 1.05
C THR A 127 13.58 -9.64 1.45
N ASN A 128 14.37 -10.71 1.34
CA ASN A 128 15.81 -10.66 1.55
C ASN A 128 16.49 -10.32 0.22
N PRO A 129 17.24 -9.20 0.12
CA PRO A 129 17.88 -8.79 -1.13
C PRO A 129 18.99 -9.74 -1.60
N VAL A 130 19.57 -10.56 -0.71
CA VAL A 130 20.60 -11.54 -1.08
C VAL A 130 19.93 -12.82 -1.59
N GLY A 131 20.11 -13.11 -2.89
CA GLY A 131 19.55 -14.31 -3.54
C GLY A 131 18.11 -14.17 -4.03
N ALA A 132 17.54 -12.96 -4.01
CA ALA A 132 16.21 -12.70 -4.56
C ALA A 132 16.20 -12.88 -6.10
N SER A 133 15.17 -13.54 -6.62
CA SER A 133 14.98 -13.72 -8.05
C SER A 133 13.92 -12.76 -8.58
N ARG A 134 14.16 -12.23 -9.79
CA ARG A 134 13.20 -11.39 -10.48
C ARG A 134 11.97 -12.21 -10.86
N VAL A 135 10.79 -11.72 -10.49
CA VAL A 135 9.53 -12.27 -10.97
C VAL A 135 9.25 -11.73 -12.37
N GLN A 136 9.14 -12.63 -13.34
CA GLN A 136 8.91 -12.26 -14.74
C GLN A 136 7.42 -11.99 -15.02
N GLY A 137 7.16 -11.13 -16.00
CA GLY A 137 5.79 -10.76 -16.39
C GLY A 137 5.08 -9.83 -15.40
N VAL A 138 5.79 -9.29 -14.41
CA VAL A 138 5.27 -8.32 -13.43
C VAL A 138 6.03 -7.00 -13.53
N GLY A 139 5.28 -5.91 -13.59
CA GLY A 139 5.79 -4.54 -13.61
C GLY A 139 5.44 -3.76 -12.34
N VAL A 140 6.14 -2.66 -12.09
CA VAL A 140 5.77 -1.69 -11.06
C VAL A 140 4.82 -0.67 -11.67
N SER A 141 3.66 -0.47 -11.06
CA SER A 141 2.60 0.44 -11.51
C SER A 141 2.59 1.75 -10.76
N ALA A 142 2.96 1.73 -9.48
CA ALA A 142 2.99 2.93 -8.65
C ALA A 142 4.06 2.81 -7.57
N ILE A 143 4.60 3.96 -7.15
CA ILE A 143 5.45 4.10 -5.96
C ILE A 143 4.63 4.83 -4.91
N ILE A 144 4.75 4.40 -3.67
CA ILE A 144 4.02 4.94 -2.53
C ILE A 144 5.04 5.45 -1.52
N ASP A 145 5.08 6.77 -1.39
CA ASP A 145 5.87 7.44 -0.37
C ASP A 145 5.06 7.52 0.94
N LEU A 146 5.58 6.89 1.99
CA LEU A 146 4.98 6.94 3.32
C LEU A 146 5.57 8.12 4.08
N LYS A 147 4.74 9.11 4.39
CA LYS A 147 5.11 10.18 5.32
C LYS A 147 4.84 9.69 6.74
N ILE A 148 5.89 9.25 7.42
CA ILE A 148 5.91 8.88 8.84
C ILE A 148 6.55 9.96 9.69
#